data_AF-A0A8T0N917-F1
#
_entry.id   AF-A0A8T0N917-F1
#
_cell.length_a   1.000
_cell.length_b   1.000
_cell.length_c   1.000
_cell.angle_alpha   90.00
_cell.angle_beta   90.00
_cell.angle_gamma   90.00
#
_symmetry.space_group_name_H-M   'P 1'
#
loop_
_entity.id
_entity.type
_entity.pdbx_description
1 polymer ?
#
loop_
_entity_poly.entity_id
_entity_poly.type
_entity_poly.pdbx_seq_one_letter_code
_entity_poly.pdbx_strand_id
1 'polypeptide(L)'
;MGSLRAPPAPAPLVGSARVLFGSGLRCASARVLKPRGLTTSSAMKSYRLSELSDAEVSGLKARPRIDFSSIFGTVNPIVEDVRIRGDAAVKDYTEKFDKVTLDDVVVRVSDLPDAELDPAVKEAFDVAYDNIYAFHVSQKLPEKTVENMRGVRCKRITRCISSVGLYVPGGTAVLPSTALMLAVPAQIAGCKTIVLATPPSRDGSICKEVLYCAKKAGVTHVLKAGGAQAISAMAWGTPSCPKVEKIFGPGNQYVTAAKMILQNSEAMVSIDMPAGPSEVLVIADKYSNPVHVAADLLSQAEHGPDSQVVLVIAGDGVDLDTIEAEVSKQCNALPRGHIILKFVCP
;
A
#
# COMPACT_ATOMS: atom_id res chain seq x y z
N MET A 1 25.46 54.69 -2.98
CA MET A 1 24.03 54.26 -2.98
C MET A 1 23.97 52.83 -3.48
N GLY A 2 23.43 51.80 -2.82
CA GLY A 2 23.12 51.50 -1.44
C GLY A 2 23.18 49.98 -1.35
N SER A 3 23.94 49.44 -0.40
CA SER A 3 24.06 47.99 -0.18
C SER A 3 22.74 47.47 0.38
N LEU A 4 22.02 46.66 -0.41
CA LEU A 4 20.85 45.91 0.04
C LEU A 4 21.34 44.77 0.96
N ARG A 5 21.29 45.01 2.28
CA ARG A 5 21.39 43.94 3.28
C ARG A 5 20.10 43.12 3.25
N ALA A 6 20.23 41.80 3.17
CA ALA A 6 19.12 40.88 3.37
C ALA A 6 18.51 41.09 4.78
N PRO A 7 17.18 40.99 4.94
CA PRO A 7 16.56 41.11 6.24
C PRO A 7 16.99 39.94 7.15
N PRO A 8 17.06 40.15 8.48
CA PRO A 8 17.42 39.08 9.40
C PRO A 8 16.39 37.96 9.36
N ALA A 9 16.87 36.71 9.47
CA ALA A 9 16.03 35.53 9.55
C ALA A 9 15.04 35.64 10.73
N PRO A 10 13.79 35.16 10.59
CA PRO A 10 12.85 35.14 11.70
C PRO A 10 13.40 34.25 12.82
N ALA A 11 13.17 34.69 14.07
CA ALA A 11 13.57 33.96 15.27
C ALA A 11 12.97 32.53 15.25
N PRO A 12 13.70 31.53 15.77
CA PRO A 12 13.19 30.16 15.80
C PRO A 12 11.93 30.11 16.65
N LEU A 13 10.85 29.57 16.09
CA LEU A 13 9.68 29.17 16.85
C LEU A 13 10.11 28.04 17.78
N VAL A 14 10.38 28.38 19.04
CA VAL A 14 10.56 27.41 20.13
C VAL A 14 9.17 26.87 20.46
N GLY A 15 8.67 25.95 19.64
CA GLY A 15 7.46 25.19 19.89
C GLY A 15 7.83 23.78 20.30
N SER A 16 7.28 23.30 21.41
CA SER A 16 7.47 21.91 21.84
C SER A 16 6.79 20.97 20.85
N ALA A 17 7.54 20.47 19.87
CA ALA A 17 7.04 19.42 19.00
C ALA A 17 7.05 18.10 19.78
N ARG A 18 5.85 17.60 20.08
CA ARG A 18 5.69 16.22 20.56
C ARG A 18 5.53 15.30 19.36
N VAL A 19 6.36 14.27 19.26
CA VAL A 19 6.25 13.23 18.24
C VAL A 19 5.87 11.93 18.94
N LEU A 20 4.89 11.19 18.41
CA LEU A 20 4.46 9.91 18.96
C LEU A 20 4.90 8.74 18.07
N PHE A 21 5.47 7.66 18.63
CA PHE A 21 5.84 6.44 17.88
C PHE A 21 5.33 5.15 18.52
N GLY A 22 4.72 4.28 17.71
CA GLY A 22 4.64 2.84 17.98
C GLY A 22 5.83 2.11 17.35
N SER A 23 6.64 1.43 18.15
CA SER A 23 7.70 0.53 17.66
C SER A 23 7.88 -0.67 18.60
N GLY A 24 7.82 -1.87 18.01
CA GLY A 24 8.10 -3.14 18.65
C GLY A 24 9.38 -3.76 18.09
N LEU A 25 10.45 -3.77 18.89
CA LEU A 25 11.60 -4.65 18.70
C LEU A 25 11.99 -5.20 20.07
N ARG A 26 11.99 -6.53 20.23
CA ARG A 26 13.04 -7.31 20.93
C ARG A 26 12.76 -8.81 20.84
N CYS A 27 13.74 -9.53 20.31
CA CYS A 27 13.97 -10.94 20.58
C CYS A 27 15.07 -11.02 21.66
N ALA A 28 14.76 -11.55 22.83
CA ALA A 28 15.72 -12.17 23.76
C ALA A 28 14.95 -12.96 24.82
N SER A 29 15.30 -14.24 24.93
CA SER A 29 14.80 -15.22 25.89
C SER A 29 14.86 -14.72 27.34
N ALA A 30 13.71 -14.70 28.03
CA ALA A 30 13.64 -14.72 29.50
C ALA A 30 12.34 -15.38 29.97
N ARG A 31 12.46 -16.18 31.03
CA ARG A 31 11.47 -17.14 31.56
C ARG A 31 10.09 -16.56 31.81
N VAL A 32 9.08 -17.38 31.49
CA VAL A 32 7.67 -17.22 31.83
C VAL A 32 7.48 -17.17 33.34
N LEU A 33 7.01 -16.03 33.84
CA LEU A 33 6.31 -15.89 35.12
C LEU A 33 5.08 -15.01 34.85
N LYS A 34 3.87 -15.58 35.00
CA LYS A 34 2.61 -14.83 34.98
C LYS A 34 2.46 -14.03 36.27
N PRO A 35 2.09 -12.74 36.21
CA PRO A 35 1.34 -12.10 37.29
C PRO A 35 -0.10 -11.82 36.87
N ARG A 36 -0.97 -11.90 37.88
CA ARG A 36 -2.40 -11.59 37.85
C ARG A 36 -2.62 -10.08 37.68
N GLY A 37 -3.66 -9.71 36.93
CA GLY A 37 -4.31 -8.39 36.97
C GLY A 37 -3.44 -7.22 36.51
N LEU A 38 -3.28 -7.04 35.19
CA LEU A 38 -2.84 -5.76 34.63
C LEU A 38 -4.05 -5.08 33.96
N THR A 39 -4.49 -3.96 34.52
CA THR A 39 -5.11 -2.90 33.73
C THR A 39 -4.04 -2.34 32.80
N THR A 40 -4.08 -2.70 31.53
CA THR A 40 -3.15 -2.23 30.50
C THR A 40 -3.41 -0.76 30.22
N SER A 41 -2.57 0.14 30.75
CA SER A 41 -2.55 1.55 30.38
C SER A 41 -2.00 1.69 28.96
N SER A 42 -2.90 1.85 27.99
CA SER A 42 -2.67 2.01 26.55
C SER A 42 -2.27 3.44 26.19
N ALA A 43 -1.05 3.84 26.52
CA ALA A 43 -0.52 5.17 26.18
C ALA A 43 0.49 5.08 25.02
N MET A 44 0.31 5.91 23.99
CA MET A 44 1.28 6.04 22.89
C MET A 44 2.61 6.62 23.41
N LYS A 45 3.75 6.14 22.91
CA LYS A 45 5.05 6.69 23.34
C LYS A 45 5.18 8.14 22.89
N SER A 46 5.49 9.03 23.83
CA SER A 46 5.64 10.47 23.62
C SER A 46 7.09 10.94 23.68
N TYR A 47 7.49 11.81 22.76
CA TYR A 47 8.82 12.44 22.71
C TYR A 47 8.70 13.94 22.54
N ARG A 48 9.58 14.77 23.12
CA ARG A 48 9.68 16.21 22.82
C ARG A 48 10.95 16.46 21.99
N LEU A 49 10.84 17.02 20.79
CA LEU A 49 11.99 17.19 19.89
C LEU A 49 13.16 17.98 20.52
N SER A 50 12.88 18.98 21.36
CA SER A 50 13.91 19.77 22.04
C SER A 50 14.69 19.00 23.11
N GLU A 51 14.21 17.83 23.53
CA GLU A 51 14.85 16.97 24.54
C GLU A 51 15.63 15.81 23.92
N LEU A 52 15.61 15.69 22.58
CA LEU A 52 16.28 14.61 21.86
C LEU A 52 17.59 15.09 21.24
N SER A 53 18.59 14.21 21.27
CA SER A 53 19.79 14.32 20.45
C SER A 53 19.48 14.06 18.97
N ASP A 54 20.37 14.53 18.08
CA ASP A 54 20.27 14.24 16.63
C ASP A 54 20.24 12.73 16.34
N ALA A 55 20.93 11.92 17.15
CA ALA A 55 20.93 10.48 17.04
C ALA A 55 19.56 9.87 17.38
N GLU A 56 18.89 10.38 18.42
CA GLU A 56 17.54 9.96 18.79
C GLU A 56 16.52 10.39 17.75
N VAL A 57 16.57 11.64 17.27
CA VAL A 57 15.72 12.13 16.17
C VAL A 57 15.91 11.30 14.90
N SER A 58 17.15 10.92 14.59
CA SER A 58 17.42 10.01 13.47
C SER A 58 16.83 8.62 13.72
N GLY A 59 16.94 8.10 14.95
CA GLY A 59 16.36 6.84 15.38
C GLY A 59 14.83 6.79 15.25
N LEU A 60 14.15 7.92 15.45
CA LEU A 60 12.70 8.04 15.24
C LEU A 60 12.27 7.79 13.80
N LYS A 61 13.13 8.03 12.80
CA LYS A 61 12.82 7.75 11.39
C LYS A 61 12.85 6.25 11.05
N ALA A 62 13.30 5.41 11.98
CA ALA A 62 13.35 3.98 11.76
C ALA A 62 11.93 3.39 11.73
N ARG A 63 11.57 2.85 10.57
CA ARG A 63 10.37 2.03 10.42
C ARG A 63 10.56 0.68 11.12
N PRO A 64 9.46 0.00 11.54
CA PRO A 64 9.52 -1.40 11.91
C PRO A 64 10.15 -2.19 10.76
N ARG A 65 11.43 -2.55 10.90
CA ARG A 65 12.20 -3.12 9.79
C ARG A 65 11.69 -4.52 9.50
N ILE A 66 11.28 -4.70 8.26
CA ILE A 66 11.12 -6.00 7.65
C ILE A 66 12.50 -6.44 7.17
N ASP A 67 13.03 -7.54 7.73
CA ASP A 67 14.28 -8.13 7.22
C ASP A 67 14.01 -8.87 5.92
N PHE A 68 14.14 -8.14 4.80
CA PHE A 68 13.93 -8.69 3.47
C PHE A 68 14.84 -9.89 3.16
N SER A 69 16.05 -9.97 3.74
CA SER A 69 16.97 -11.07 3.46
C SER A 69 16.39 -12.42 3.91
N SER A 70 15.78 -12.45 5.10
CA SER A 70 15.08 -13.63 5.62
C SER A 70 13.85 -14.01 4.78
N ILE A 71 13.14 -13.02 4.25
CA ILE A 71 11.92 -13.23 3.44
C ILE A 71 12.28 -13.71 2.04
N PHE A 72 13.38 -13.25 1.46
CA PHE A 72 13.84 -13.71 0.15
C PHE A 72 14.09 -15.21 0.13
N GLY A 73 14.61 -15.81 1.22
CA GLY A 73 14.75 -17.26 1.34
C GLY A 73 13.43 -18.03 1.26
N THR A 74 12.32 -17.41 1.67
CA THR A 74 10.97 -18.01 1.58
C THR A 74 10.32 -17.75 0.22
N VAL A 75 10.58 -16.58 -0.38
CA VAL A 75 9.92 -16.14 -1.62
C VAL A 75 10.60 -16.68 -2.87
N ASN A 76 11.94 -16.77 -2.90
CA ASN A 76 12.69 -17.29 -4.06
C ASN A 76 12.24 -18.68 -4.51
N PRO A 77 12.03 -19.67 -3.60
CA PRO A 77 11.51 -20.98 -4.02
C PRO A 77 10.16 -20.89 -4.72
N ILE A 78 9.25 -20.02 -4.26
CA ILE A 78 7.92 -19.84 -4.88
C ILE A 78 8.06 -19.20 -6.26
N VAL A 79 8.90 -18.18 -6.38
CA VAL A 79 9.15 -17.49 -7.65
C VAL A 79 9.70 -18.46 -8.68
N GLU A 80 10.71 -19.24 -8.30
CA GLU A 80 11.38 -20.19 -9.18
C GLU A 80 10.47 -21.36 -9.57
N ASP A 81 9.66 -21.84 -8.64
CA ASP A 81 8.73 -22.93 -8.87
C ASP A 81 7.65 -22.53 -9.90
N VAL A 82 7.12 -21.31 -9.82
CA VAL A 82 6.19 -20.77 -10.83
C VAL A 82 6.88 -20.59 -12.18
N ARG A 83 8.14 -20.17 -12.22
CA ARG A 83 8.92 -20.06 -13.46
C ARG A 83 9.06 -21.42 -14.16
N ILE A 84 9.27 -22.49 -13.40
CA ILE A 84 9.49 -23.84 -13.94
C ILE A 84 8.17 -24.54 -14.30
N ARG A 85 7.17 -24.48 -13.41
CA ARG A 85 5.94 -25.29 -13.52
C ARG A 85 4.71 -24.52 -14.01
N GLY A 86 4.80 -23.20 -14.15
CA GLY A 86 3.72 -22.35 -14.64
C GLY A 86 2.44 -22.48 -13.80
N ASP A 87 1.31 -22.69 -14.47
CA ASP A 87 -0.03 -22.72 -13.85
C ASP A 87 -0.18 -23.78 -12.76
N ALA A 88 0.52 -24.92 -12.89
CA ALA A 88 0.48 -25.97 -11.88
C ALA A 88 0.99 -25.48 -10.52
N ALA A 89 2.12 -24.77 -10.50
CA ALA A 89 2.63 -24.18 -9.25
C ALA A 89 1.70 -23.10 -8.71
N VAL A 90 1.12 -22.27 -9.59
CA VAL A 90 0.16 -21.24 -9.15
C VAL A 90 -1.04 -21.89 -8.46
N LYS A 91 -1.62 -22.96 -9.03
CA LYS A 91 -2.72 -23.73 -8.43
C LYS A 91 -2.33 -24.31 -7.07
N ASP A 92 -1.18 -24.97 -6.99
CA ASP A 92 -0.68 -25.59 -5.74
C ASP A 92 -0.53 -24.55 -4.62
N TYR A 93 0.01 -23.37 -4.94
CA TYR A 93 0.19 -22.30 -3.95
C TYR A 93 -1.12 -21.62 -3.57
N THR A 94 -2.06 -21.47 -4.51
CA THR A 94 -3.42 -20.99 -4.21
C THR A 94 -4.15 -21.97 -3.30
N GLU A 95 -4.07 -23.28 -3.56
CA GLU A 95 -4.64 -24.30 -2.66
C GLU A 95 -3.95 -24.27 -1.28
N LYS A 96 -2.62 -24.16 -1.26
CA LYS A 96 -1.85 -24.14 -0.02
C LYS A 96 -2.16 -22.93 0.86
N PHE A 97 -2.19 -21.72 0.30
CA PHE A 97 -2.28 -20.48 1.06
C PHE A 97 -3.70 -19.94 1.16
N ASP A 98 -4.44 -19.95 0.05
CA ASP A 98 -5.81 -19.41 -0.02
C ASP A 98 -6.88 -20.48 0.28
N LYS A 99 -6.49 -21.77 0.32
CA LYS A 99 -7.38 -22.93 0.59
C LYS A 99 -8.46 -23.11 -0.48
N VAL A 100 -8.11 -22.81 -1.73
CA VAL A 100 -9.01 -22.87 -2.88
C VAL A 100 -8.34 -23.66 -4.00
N THR A 101 -9.02 -24.70 -4.47
CA THR A 101 -8.64 -25.43 -5.68
C THR A 101 -9.31 -24.77 -6.89
N LEU A 102 -8.55 -24.47 -7.93
CA LEU A 102 -9.04 -23.81 -9.14
C LEU A 102 -8.77 -24.67 -10.38
N ASP A 103 -9.77 -24.77 -11.25
CA ASP A 103 -9.60 -25.34 -12.60
C ASP A 103 -8.87 -24.36 -13.52
N ASP A 104 -9.33 -23.12 -13.57
CA ASP A 104 -8.68 -22.04 -14.32
C ASP A 104 -8.11 -20.99 -13.37
N VAL A 105 -6.83 -20.65 -13.54
CA VAL A 105 -6.18 -19.57 -12.76
C VAL A 105 -6.33 -18.21 -13.41
N VAL A 106 -6.50 -18.15 -14.73
CA VAL A 106 -6.68 -16.90 -15.47
C VAL A 106 -7.99 -16.94 -16.24
N VAL A 107 -8.72 -15.82 -16.21
CA VAL A 107 -9.95 -15.62 -16.96
C VAL A 107 -9.85 -14.31 -17.75
N ARG A 108 -10.39 -14.28 -18.98
CA ARG A 108 -10.51 -13.03 -19.73
C ARG A 108 -11.71 -12.27 -19.20
N VAL A 109 -11.53 -10.98 -18.95
CA VAL A 109 -12.58 -10.13 -18.36
C VAL A 109 -13.78 -9.98 -19.29
N SER A 110 -13.55 -10.04 -20.61
CA SER A 110 -14.60 -10.01 -21.64
C SER A 110 -15.58 -11.17 -21.54
N ASP A 111 -15.13 -12.31 -21.01
CA ASP A 111 -15.90 -13.56 -21.02
C ASP A 111 -16.76 -13.69 -19.75
N LEU A 112 -16.52 -12.82 -18.77
CA LEU A 112 -17.27 -12.76 -17.52
C LEU A 112 -18.52 -11.89 -17.67
N PRO A 113 -19.65 -12.26 -17.05
CA PRO A 113 -20.82 -11.39 -16.98
C PRO A 113 -20.51 -10.13 -16.16
N ASP A 114 -21.30 -9.09 -16.35
CA ASP A 114 -21.19 -7.90 -15.50
C ASP A 114 -21.60 -8.25 -14.07
N ALA A 115 -20.84 -7.72 -13.10
CA ALA A 115 -21.08 -7.99 -11.69
C ALA A 115 -22.31 -7.22 -11.20
N GLU A 116 -23.26 -7.93 -10.60
CA GLU A 116 -24.41 -7.32 -9.94
C GLU A 116 -24.02 -6.76 -8.56
N LEU A 117 -24.18 -5.45 -8.41
CA LEU A 117 -23.87 -4.71 -7.20
C LEU A 117 -25.12 -4.01 -6.68
N ASP A 118 -25.16 -3.77 -5.37
CA ASP A 118 -26.12 -2.84 -4.80
C ASP A 118 -25.98 -1.46 -5.50
N PRO A 119 -27.08 -0.80 -5.89
CA PRO A 119 -27.04 0.49 -6.57
C PRO A 119 -26.20 1.54 -5.85
N ALA A 120 -26.28 1.63 -4.52
CA ALA A 120 -25.52 2.61 -3.74
C ALA A 120 -24.02 2.29 -3.75
N VAL A 121 -23.65 1.01 -3.71
CA VAL A 121 -22.25 0.56 -3.82
C VAL A 121 -21.69 0.86 -5.21
N LYS A 122 -22.47 0.57 -6.26
CA LYS A 122 -22.11 0.88 -7.64
C LYS A 122 -21.91 2.39 -7.84
N GLU A 123 -22.84 3.21 -7.36
CA GLU A 123 -22.75 4.68 -7.43
C GLU A 123 -21.50 5.19 -6.72
N ALA A 124 -21.17 4.68 -5.54
CA ALA A 124 -19.95 5.06 -4.82
C ALA A 124 -18.67 4.73 -5.62
N PHE A 125 -18.61 3.57 -6.27
CA PHE A 125 -17.48 3.22 -7.14
C PHE A 125 -17.45 4.04 -8.44
N ASP A 126 -18.61 4.46 -8.94
CA ASP A 126 -18.69 5.34 -10.10
C ASP A 126 -18.14 6.73 -9.77
N VAL A 127 -18.54 7.31 -8.64
CA VAL A 127 -17.96 8.56 -8.12
C VAL A 127 -16.45 8.44 -7.93
N ALA A 128 -15.98 7.33 -7.34
CA ALA A 128 -14.55 7.09 -7.15
C ALA A 128 -13.81 7.02 -8.50
N TYR A 129 -14.35 6.25 -9.46
CA TYR A 129 -13.78 6.14 -10.81
C TYR A 129 -13.70 7.51 -11.49
N ASP A 130 -14.77 8.29 -11.47
CA ASP A 130 -14.84 9.58 -12.18
C ASP A 130 -13.81 10.57 -11.63
N ASN A 131 -13.67 10.64 -10.30
CA ASN A 131 -12.68 11.48 -9.66
C ASN A 131 -11.24 11.02 -9.96
N ILE A 132 -10.96 9.72 -9.87
CA ILE A 132 -9.64 9.15 -10.18
C ILE A 132 -9.31 9.39 -11.65
N TYR A 133 -10.26 9.18 -12.56
CA TYR A 133 -10.08 9.36 -13.99
C TYR A 133 -9.78 10.82 -14.32
N ALA A 134 -10.60 11.75 -13.80
CA ALA A 134 -10.40 13.19 -14.01
C ALA A 134 -9.01 13.65 -13.54
N PHE A 135 -8.58 13.22 -12.35
CA PHE A 135 -7.27 13.56 -11.80
C PHE A 135 -6.10 12.99 -12.61
N HIS A 136 -6.20 11.76 -13.10
CA HIS A 136 -5.12 11.15 -13.89
C HIS A 136 -5.08 11.67 -15.34
N VAL A 137 -6.24 12.00 -15.93
CA VAL A 137 -6.28 12.63 -17.26
C VAL A 137 -5.64 14.00 -17.24
N SER A 138 -5.79 14.78 -16.17
CA SER A 138 -5.16 16.11 -16.08
C SER A 138 -3.63 16.07 -16.04
N GLN A 139 -3.02 14.90 -15.84
CA GLN A 139 -1.57 14.71 -15.84
C GLN A 139 -0.98 14.50 -17.25
N LYS A 140 -1.81 14.42 -18.31
CA LYS A 140 -1.33 14.26 -19.69
C LYS A 140 -0.44 15.44 -20.09
N LEU A 141 0.81 15.13 -20.41
CA LEU A 141 1.79 16.13 -20.81
C LEU A 141 1.61 16.51 -22.29
N PRO A 142 1.61 17.82 -22.63
CA PRO A 142 1.61 18.24 -24.01
C PRO A 142 2.95 17.86 -24.67
N GLU A 143 2.86 17.41 -25.91
CA GLU A 143 4.03 17.09 -26.71
C GLU A 143 4.73 18.37 -27.19
N LYS A 144 5.85 18.73 -26.55
CA LYS A 144 6.63 19.94 -26.88
C LYS A 144 7.88 19.60 -27.69
N THR A 145 8.04 20.26 -28.84
CA THR A 145 9.30 20.28 -29.60
C THR A 145 10.14 21.46 -29.14
N VAL A 146 11.43 21.23 -28.94
CA VAL A 146 12.42 22.25 -28.56
C VAL A 146 13.50 22.31 -29.63
N GLU A 147 13.78 23.52 -30.13
CA GLU A 147 14.84 23.79 -31.10
C GLU A 147 15.79 24.83 -30.48
N ASN A 148 16.80 24.35 -29.75
CA ASN A 148 17.74 25.25 -29.06
C ASN A 148 18.79 25.83 -30.02
N MET A 149 19.14 25.08 -31.06
CA MET A 149 19.96 25.52 -32.18
C MET A 149 19.17 25.29 -33.46
N ARG A 150 19.21 26.26 -34.38
CA ARG A 150 18.51 26.16 -35.67
C ARG A 150 18.90 24.86 -36.39
N GLY A 151 17.90 24.06 -36.76
CA GLY A 151 18.08 22.75 -37.41
C GLY A 151 18.17 21.56 -36.45
N VAL A 152 18.31 21.75 -35.14
CA VAL A 152 18.40 20.68 -34.14
C VAL A 152 17.13 20.64 -33.29
N ARG A 153 16.18 19.81 -33.70
CA ARG A 153 14.89 19.64 -33.02
C ARG A 153 14.89 18.40 -32.13
N CYS A 154 14.64 18.61 -30.85
CA CYS A 154 14.44 17.56 -29.87
C CYS A 154 12.98 17.54 -29.43
N LYS A 155 12.44 16.35 -29.18
CA LYS A 155 11.08 16.18 -28.66
C LYS A 155 11.05 15.00 -27.70
N ARG A 156 10.25 15.12 -26.63
CA ARG A 156 9.87 13.99 -25.78
C ARG A 156 8.47 13.52 -26.19
N ILE A 157 8.36 12.25 -26.54
CA ILE A 157 7.09 11.58 -26.82
C ILE A 157 6.82 10.56 -25.72
N THR A 158 5.55 10.40 -25.34
CA THR A 158 5.13 9.38 -24.38
C THR A 158 4.58 8.17 -25.12
N ARG A 159 4.92 6.97 -24.64
CA ARG A 159 4.38 5.70 -25.12
C ARG A 159 3.97 4.88 -23.91
N CYS A 160 2.87 4.15 -24.03
CA CYS A 160 2.45 3.25 -22.97
C CYS A 160 3.43 2.08 -22.84
N ILE A 161 3.55 1.56 -21.62
CA ILE A 161 4.02 0.19 -21.43
C ILE A 161 2.93 -0.73 -22.01
N SER A 162 3.32 -1.70 -22.82
CA SER A 162 2.37 -2.49 -23.61
C SER A 162 1.59 -3.46 -22.73
N SER A 163 2.28 -4.10 -21.77
CA SER A 163 1.70 -5.09 -20.85
C SER A 163 2.01 -4.75 -19.40
N VAL A 164 0.97 -4.60 -18.57
CA VAL A 164 1.10 -4.26 -17.14
C VAL A 164 0.35 -5.26 -16.26
N GLY A 165 0.96 -5.62 -15.14
CA GLY A 165 0.38 -6.46 -14.10
C GLY A 165 -0.01 -5.63 -12.90
N LEU A 166 -1.23 -5.79 -12.40
CA LEU A 166 -1.81 -5.01 -11.30
C LEU A 166 -2.16 -5.97 -10.17
N TYR A 167 -1.42 -5.92 -9.06
CA TYR A 167 -1.72 -6.73 -7.90
C TYR A 167 -2.71 -6.01 -6.98
N VAL A 168 -3.86 -6.63 -6.74
CA VAL A 168 -4.91 -6.15 -5.83
C VAL A 168 -4.97 -7.10 -4.63
N PRO A 169 -4.57 -6.64 -3.43
CA PRO A 169 -4.64 -7.47 -2.23
C PRO A 169 -6.06 -7.98 -1.96
N GLY A 170 -6.12 -9.20 -1.44
CA GLY A 170 -7.34 -9.81 -0.88
C GLY A 170 -7.00 -10.66 0.34
N GLY A 171 -7.91 -11.54 0.74
CA GLY A 171 -7.78 -12.36 1.94
C GLY A 171 -8.62 -11.82 3.09
N THR A 172 -7.99 -11.16 4.07
CA THR A 172 -8.71 -10.64 5.26
C THR A 172 -9.55 -9.38 4.99
N ALA A 173 -9.19 -8.62 3.96
CA ALA A 173 -9.98 -7.51 3.43
C ALA A 173 -9.82 -7.48 1.91
N VAL A 174 -10.90 -7.19 1.20
CA VAL A 174 -10.89 -7.03 -0.26
C VAL A 174 -10.80 -5.55 -0.60
N LEU A 175 -9.92 -5.17 -1.53
CA LEU A 175 -9.58 -3.77 -1.82
C LEU A 175 -9.93 -3.36 -3.26
N PRO A 176 -11.22 -3.21 -3.61
CA PRO A 176 -11.64 -2.75 -4.94
C PRO A 176 -11.18 -1.32 -5.26
N SER A 177 -10.92 -0.48 -4.26
CA SER A 177 -10.30 0.83 -4.42
C SER A 177 -8.92 0.75 -5.08
N THR A 178 -8.09 -0.23 -4.70
CA THR A 178 -6.78 -0.49 -5.32
C THR A 178 -6.93 -0.87 -6.80
N ALA A 179 -7.96 -1.63 -7.16
CA ALA A 179 -8.24 -1.96 -8.55
C ALA A 179 -8.45 -0.70 -9.39
N LEU A 180 -9.23 0.27 -8.90
CA LEU A 180 -9.42 1.56 -9.57
C LEU A 180 -8.12 2.36 -9.65
N MET A 181 -7.39 2.50 -8.54
CA MET A 181 -6.15 3.27 -8.47
C MET A 181 -5.08 2.78 -9.45
N LEU A 182 -5.07 1.48 -9.77
CA LEU A 182 -4.12 0.88 -10.69
C LEU A 182 -4.62 0.82 -12.13
N ALA A 183 -5.87 0.40 -12.34
CA ALA A 183 -6.38 0.14 -13.68
C ALA A 183 -6.80 1.41 -14.43
N VAL A 184 -7.32 2.43 -13.73
CA VAL A 184 -7.71 3.71 -14.36
C VAL A 184 -6.54 4.41 -15.05
N PRO A 185 -5.36 4.63 -14.41
CA PRO A 185 -4.23 5.19 -15.12
C PRO A 185 -3.69 4.29 -16.25
N ALA A 186 -3.77 2.96 -16.12
CA ALA A 186 -3.39 2.03 -17.19
C ALA A 186 -4.31 2.16 -18.42
N GLN A 187 -5.62 2.33 -18.20
CA GLN A 187 -6.62 2.62 -19.22
C GLN A 187 -6.31 3.94 -19.93
N ILE A 188 -6.04 5.00 -19.17
CA ILE A 188 -5.73 6.34 -19.70
C ILE A 188 -4.44 6.33 -20.51
N ALA A 189 -3.42 5.59 -20.05
CA ALA A 189 -2.17 5.41 -20.77
C ALA A 189 -2.34 4.64 -22.09
N GLY A 190 -3.37 3.79 -22.19
CA GLY A 190 -3.64 2.97 -23.36
C GLY A 190 -2.86 1.66 -23.39
N CYS A 191 -2.50 1.12 -22.22
CA CYS A 191 -1.87 -0.20 -22.08
C CYS A 191 -2.72 -1.27 -22.78
N LYS A 192 -2.07 -2.17 -23.55
CA LYS A 192 -2.76 -3.15 -24.40
C LYS A 192 -3.18 -4.39 -23.64
N THR A 193 -2.31 -4.87 -22.76
CA THR A 193 -2.56 -6.00 -21.88
C THR A 193 -2.51 -5.49 -20.44
N ILE A 194 -3.62 -5.68 -19.72
CA ILE A 194 -3.75 -5.33 -18.32
C ILE A 194 -4.18 -6.60 -17.59
N VAL A 195 -3.27 -7.19 -16.82
CA VAL A 195 -3.51 -8.38 -16.01
C VAL A 195 -3.74 -7.93 -14.57
N LEU A 196 -4.91 -8.20 -14.00
CA LEU A 196 -5.20 -7.91 -12.59
C LEU A 196 -5.10 -9.20 -11.79
N ALA A 197 -4.16 -9.27 -10.86
CA ALA A 197 -4.01 -10.39 -9.94
C ALA A 197 -4.76 -10.10 -8.63
N THR A 198 -5.60 -11.03 -8.21
CA THR A 198 -6.27 -10.97 -6.91
C THR A 198 -6.53 -12.39 -6.40
N PRO A 199 -6.29 -12.69 -5.11
CA PRO A 199 -6.60 -14.01 -4.57
C PRO A 199 -8.11 -14.27 -4.66
N PRO A 200 -8.53 -15.50 -4.98
CA PRO A 200 -9.94 -15.84 -5.10
C PRO A 200 -10.63 -15.80 -3.72
N SER A 201 -11.95 -15.64 -3.75
CA SER A 201 -12.83 -15.94 -2.63
C SER A 201 -12.77 -17.42 -2.27
N ARG A 202 -13.26 -17.81 -1.08
CA ARG A 202 -13.25 -19.21 -0.60
C ARG A 202 -13.97 -20.20 -1.52
N ASP A 203 -14.91 -19.72 -2.32
CA ASP A 203 -15.65 -20.50 -3.32
C ASP A 203 -14.98 -20.51 -4.70
N GLY A 204 -13.79 -19.91 -4.84
CA GLY A 204 -13.06 -19.79 -6.10
C GLY A 204 -13.47 -18.61 -6.98
N SER A 205 -14.47 -17.82 -6.56
CA SER A 205 -14.96 -16.66 -7.30
C SER A 205 -14.04 -15.44 -7.16
N ILE A 206 -14.21 -14.46 -8.06
CA ILE A 206 -13.61 -13.13 -7.92
C ILE A 206 -14.61 -12.26 -7.15
N CYS A 207 -14.14 -11.44 -6.21
CA CYS A 207 -14.98 -10.44 -5.55
C CYS A 207 -15.68 -9.55 -6.59
N LYS A 208 -17.01 -9.44 -6.47
CA LYS A 208 -17.87 -8.74 -7.43
C LYS A 208 -17.51 -7.26 -7.59
N GLU A 209 -17.12 -6.59 -6.50
CA GLU A 209 -16.66 -5.19 -6.51
C GLU A 209 -15.33 -5.05 -7.27
N VAL A 210 -14.40 -5.98 -7.08
CA VAL A 210 -13.12 -5.99 -7.83
C VAL A 210 -13.37 -6.24 -9.31
N LEU A 211 -14.24 -7.21 -9.64
CA LEU A 211 -14.61 -7.50 -11.03
C LEU A 211 -15.29 -6.30 -11.70
N TYR A 212 -16.19 -5.62 -10.99
CA TYR A 212 -16.82 -4.39 -11.47
C TYR A 212 -15.81 -3.31 -11.82
N CYS A 213 -14.90 -3.00 -10.88
CA CYS A 213 -13.84 -2.01 -11.10
C CYS A 213 -12.92 -2.41 -12.24
N ALA A 214 -12.56 -3.70 -12.34
CA ALA A 214 -11.71 -4.24 -13.40
C ALA A 214 -12.35 -4.06 -14.78
N LYS A 215 -13.63 -4.40 -14.93
CA LYS A 215 -14.40 -4.19 -16.17
C LYS A 215 -14.49 -2.71 -16.53
N LYS A 216 -14.88 -1.86 -15.58
CA LYS A 216 -15.03 -0.42 -15.80
C LYS A 216 -13.72 0.25 -16.25
N ALA A 217 -12.59 -0.20 -15.72
CA ALA A 217 -11.26 0.32 -16.06
C ALA A 217 -10.56 -0.45 -17.20
N GLY A 218 -11.25 -1.32 -17.94
CA GLY A 218 -10.71 -1.96 -19.13
C GLY A 218 -9.60 -2.99 -18.89
N VAL A 219 -9.60 -3.64 -17.72
CA VAL A 219 -8.72 -4.78 -17.45
C VAL A 219 -9.00 -5.89 -18.46
N THR A 220 -7.95 -6.54 -18.96
CA THR A 220 -8.06 -7.57 -20.01
C THR A 220 -8.15 -8.99 -19.46
N HIS A 221 -7.37 -9.28 -18.41
CA HIS A 221 -7.28 -10.60 -17.79
C HIS A 221 -7.33 -10.46 -16.28
N VAL A 222 -7.99 -11.40 -15.60
CA VAL A 222 -7.91 -11.54 -14.15
C VAL A 222 -7.19 -12.83 -13.83
N LEU A 223 -6.10 -12.73 -13.07
CA LEU A 223 -5.37 -13.84 -12.47
C LEU A 223 -5.92 -14.07 -11.05
N LYS A 224 -6.59 -15.20 -10.84
CA LYS A 224 -7.14 -15.64 -9.55
C LYS A 224 -6.05 -16.24 -8.65
N ALA A 225 -5.09 -15.41 -8.27
CA ALA A 225 -3.99 -15.78 -7.38
C ALA A 225 -3.52 -14.57 -6.56
N GLY A 226 -3.09 -14.83 -5.32
CA GLY A 226 -2.44 -13.84 -4.46
C GLY A 226 -0.93 -14.08 -4.32
N GLY A 227 -0.31 -13.34 -3.40
CA GLY A 227 1.05 -13.62 -2.91
C GLY A 227 2.16 -13.54 -3.94
N ALA A 228 3.29 -14.15 -3.61
CA ALA A 228 4.48 -14.19 -4.47
C ALA A 228 4.25 -14.99 -5.76
N GLN A 229 3.39 -16.02 -5.71
CA GLN A 229 3.05 -16.84 -6.86
C GLN A 229 2.36 -16.04 -7.96
N ALA A 230 1.49 -15.09 -7.60
CA ALA A 230 0.83 -14.21 -8.57
C ALA A 230 1.81 -13.23 -9.22
N ILE A 231 2.71 -12.64 -8.42
CA ILE A 231 3.75 -11.75 -8.94
C ILE A 231 4.68 -12.51 -9.90
N SER A 232 5.07 -13.74 -9.56
CA SER A 232 5.90 -14.59 -10.42
C SER A 232 5.20 -14.93 -11.73
N ALA A 233 3.91 -15.31 -11.66
CA ALA A 233 3.11 -15.63 -12.84
C ALA A 233 3.01 -14.45 -13.82
N MET A 234 2.79 -13.23 -13.32
CA MET A 234 2.79 -12.03 -14.18
C MET A 234 4.18 -11.71 -14.74
N ALA A 235 5.23 -11.87 -13.96
CA ALA A 235 6.59 -11.50 -14.35
C ALA A 235 7.16 -12.41 -15.44
N TRP A 236 7.05 -13.72 -15.27
CA TRP A 236 7.54 -14.71 -16.22
C TRP A 236 6.53 -15.02 -17.33
N GLY A 237 5.24 -14.81 -17.06
CA GLY A 237 4.17 -15.44 -17.81
C GLY A 237 4.02 -16.92 -17.41
N THR A 238 2.85 -17.47 -17.70
CA THR A 238 2.55 -18.91 -17.61
C THR A 238 1.78 -19.32 -18.87
N PRO A 239 1.43 -20.60 -19.07
CA PRO A 239 0.61 -21.00 -20.22
C PRO A 239 -0.69 -20.19 -20.36
N SER A 240 -1.33 -19.82 -19.24
CA SER A 240 -2.56 -19.01 -19.23
C SER A 240 -2.36 -17.53 -18.85
N CYS A 241 -1.35 -17.18 -18.06
CA CYS A 241 -1.10 -15.80 -17.62
C CYS A 241 -0.18 -15.06 -18.59
N PRO A 242 -0.63 -13.94 -19.20
CA PRO A 242 0.23 -13.12 -20.02
C PRO A 242 1.42 -12.60 -19.21
N LYS A 243 2.61 -12.65 -19.82
CA LYS A 243 3.79 -11.96 -19.30
C LYS A 243 3.57 -10.44 -19.34
N VAL A 244 3.96 -9.75 -18.28
CA VAL A 244 3.93 -8.28 -18.20
C VAL A 244 5.32 -7.67 -18.19
N GLU A 245 5.40 -6.39 -18.54
CA GLU A 245 6.65 -5.61 -18.58
C GLU A 245 6.84 -4.77 -17.30
N LYS A 246 5.73 -4.48 -16.60
CA LYS A 246 5.77 -3.79 -15.32
C LYS A 246 4.67 -4.27 -14.38
N ILE A 247 5.04 -4.52 -13.12
CA ILE A 247 4.11 -4.94 -12.06
C ILE A 247 3.87 -3.80 -11.07
N PHE A 248 2.61 -3.55 -10.78
CA PHE A 248 2.13 -2.52 -9.88
C PHE A 248 1.37 -3.11 -8.71
N GLY A 249 1.25 -2.31 -7.66
CA GLY A 249 0.26 -2.54 -6.60
C GLY A 249 0.88 -2.82 -5.23
N PRO A 250 0.14 -2.47 -4.17
CA PRO A 250 0.55 -2.73 -2.81
C PRO A 250 0.40 -4.21 -2.46
N GLY A 251 1.06 -4.65 -1.40
CA GLY A 251 0.88 -6.00 -0.89
C GLY A 251 1.61 -6.19 0.43
N ASN A 252 1.44 -7.35 1.03
CA ASN A 252 2.21 -7.70 2.22
C ASN A 252 3.71 -7.85 1.89
N GLN A 253 4.52 -8.05 2.92
CA GLN A 253 5.96 -8.23 2.80
C GLN A 253 6.42 -9.28 1.78
N TYR A 254 5.65 -10.36 1.58
CA TYR A 254 6.00 -11.42 0.62
C TYR A 254 5.76 -10.97 -0.83
N VAL A 255 4.68 -10.23 -1.08
CA VAL A 255 4.39 -9.62 -2.38
C VAL A 255 5.45 -8.57 -2.72
N THR A 256 5.79 -7.69 -1.77
CA THR A 256 6.83 -6.68 -1.95
C THR A 256 8.19 -7.33 -2.19
N ALA A 257 8.54 -8.36 -1.43
CA ALA A 257 9.77 -9.11 -1.64
C ALA A 257 9.81 -9.78 -3.03
N ALA A 258 8.73 -10.39 -3.49
CA ALA A 258 8.64 -10.98 -4.82
C ALA A 258 8.86 -9.94 -5.92
N LYS A 259 8.21 -8.77 -5.82
CA LYS A 259 8.41 -7.63 -6.72
C LYS A 259 9.88 -7.19 -6.76
N MET A 260 10.53 -7.09 -5.59
CA MET A 260 11.93 -6.69 -5.47
C MET A 260 12.92 -7.71 -6.04
N ILE A 261 12.63 -9.01 -5.90
CA ILE A 261 13.42 -10.09 -6.49
C ILE A 261 13.30 -10.04 -8.02
N LEU A 262 12.06 -9.98 -8.53
CA LEU A 262 11.76 -10.13 -9.95
C LEU A 262 12.26 -8.95 -10.80
N GLN A 263 12.30 -7.73 -10.26
CA GLN A 263 12.90 -6.59 -10.98
C GLN A 263 14.40 -6.75 -11.27
N ASN A 264 15.09 -7.64 -10.54
CA ASN A 264 16.52 -7.94 -10.72
C ASN A 264 16.75 -9.28 -11.43
N SER A 265 15.69 -9.89 -11.96
CA SER A 265 15.73 -11.21 -12.60
C SER A 265 15.73 -11.11 -14.12
N GLU A 266 16.04 -12.23 -14.79
CA GLU A 266 15.93 -12.39 -16.24
C GLU A 266 14.48 -12.33 -16.77
N ALA A 267 13.49 -12.09 -15.91
CA ALA A 267 12.10 -11.88 -16.32
C ALA A 267 11.92 -10.57 -17.10
N MET A 268 12.90 -9.66 -17.07
CA MET A 268 12.85 -8.36 -17.76
C MET A 268 11.56 -7.61 -17.40
N VAL A 269 11.30 -7.49 -16.10
CA VAL A 269 10.12 -6.82 -15.55
C VAL A 269 10.56 -5.67 -14.66
N SER A 270 9.85 -4.56 -14.69
CA SER A 270 10.04 -3.47 -13.73
C SER A 270 8.92 -3.45 -12.70
N ILE A 271 9.08 -2.68 -11.62
CA ILE A 271 8.02 -2.45 -10.64
C ILE A 271 7.75 -0.96 -10.46
N ASP A 272 6.61 -0.61 -9.89
CA ASP A 272 6.29 0.76 -9.46
C ASP A 272 7.17 1.24 -8.31
N MET A 273 7.07 0.55 -7.17
CA MET A 273 7.83 0.84 -5.96
C MET A 273 7.76 -0.36 -4.99
N PRO A 274 8.75 -0.51 -4.09
CA PRO A 274 8.60 -1.33 -2.90
C PRO A 274 7.54 -0.71 -1.98
N ALA A 275 6.33 -1.26 -1.98
CA ALA A 275 5.29 -0.84 -1.06
C ALA A 275 5.63 -1.37 0.35
N GLY A 276 5.85 -0.46 1.29
CA GLY A 276 5.97 -0.79 2.70
C GLY A 276 4.59 -0.93 3.36
N PRO A 277 4.55 -1.23 4.66
CA PRO A 277 3.33 -1.13 5.46
C PRO A 277 2.68 0.25 5.35
N SER A 278 1.38 0.32 5.66
CA SER A 278 0.64 1.58 5.60
C SER A 278 1.09 2.53 6.71
N GLU A 279 1.21 3.82 6.39
CA GLU A 279 1.72 4.84 7.31
C GLU A 279 0.87 6.11 7.22
N VAL A 280 0.69 6.79 8.36
CA VAL A 280 0.16 8.17 8.40
C VAL A 280 0.91 9.00 9.44
N LEU A 281 1.18 10.25 9.08
CA LEU A 281 1.67 11.26 10.00
C LEU A 281 0.65 12.39 10.05
N VAL A 282 0.00 12.56 11.20
CA VAL A 282 -0.95 13.65 11.45
C VAL A 282 -0.21 14.79 12.12
N ILE A 283 -0.36 16.01 11.62
CA ILE A 283 0.11 17.23 12.30
C ILE A 283 -1.12 17.92 12.88
N ALA A 284 -1.17 18.08 14.19
CA ALA A 284 -2.31 18.68 14.88
C ALA A 284 -1.87 19.90 15.70
N ASP A 285 -2.66 20.97 15.64
CA ASP A 285 -2.53 22.16 16.46
C ASP A 285 -3.75 22.32 17.38
N LYS A 286 -3.83 23.42 18.14
CA LYS A 286 -4.91 23.65 19.11
C LYS A 286 -6.30 23.82 18.50
N TYR A 287 -6.40 23.99 17.19
CA TYR A 287 -7.68 24.11 16.48
C TYR A 287 -8.15 22.76 15.92
N SER A 288 -7.31 21.74 16.01
CA SER A 288 -7.61 20.39 15.55
C SER A 288 -8.61 19.72 16.49
N ASN A 289 -9.63 19.06 15.93
CA ASN A 289 -10.61 18.31 16.70
C ASN A 289 -9.99 16.99 17.19
N PRO A 290 -9.88 16.73 18.51
CA PRO A 290 -9.30 15.50 19.05
C PRO A 290 -9.95 14.21 18.52
N VAL A 291 -11.27 14.23 18.29
CA VAL A 291 -12.03 13.08 17.79
C VAL A 291 -11.58 12.72 16.37
N HIS A 292 -11.34 13.72 15.52
CA HIS A 292 -10.91 13.52 14.13
C HIS A 292 -9.45 13.06 14.07
N VAL A 293 -8.58 13.67 14.87
CA VAL A 293 -7.17 13.26 14.96
C VAL A 293 -7.06 11.79 15.37
N ALA A 294 -7.82 11.37 16.39
CA ALA A 294 -7.87 9.98 16.81
C ALA A 294 -8.38 9.04 15.68
N ALA A 295 -9.46 9.44 14.99
CA ALA A 295 -10.02 8.68 13.89
C ALA A 295 -9.03 8.50 12.72
N ASP A 296 -8.32 9.56 12.33
CA ASP A 296 -7.32 9.55 11.25
C ASP A 296 -6.10 8.66 11.58
N LEU A 297 -5.68 8.65 12.85
CA LEU A 297 -4.64 7.73 13.30
C LEU A 297 -5.13 6.27 13.23
N LEU A 298 -6.36 6.02 13.70
CA LEU A 298 -6.91 4.65 13.71
C LEU A 298 -7.24 4.12 12.32
N SER A 299 -7.60 4.98 11.36
CA SER A 299 -7.96 4.59 10.00
C SER A 299 -6.81 3.91 9.25
N GLN A 300 -5.55 4.25 9.56
CA GLN A 300 -4.40 3.51 9.03
C GLN A 300 -3.91 2.41 9.96
N ALA A 301 -4.08 2.55 11.27
CA ALA A 301 -3.69 1.49 12.21
C ALA A 301 -4.48 0.18 11.99
N GLU A 302 -5.72 0.24 11.49
CA GLU A 302 -6.54 -0.96 11.25
C GLU A 302 -6.09 -1.82 10.05
N HIS A 303 -5.27 -1.26 9.16
CA HIS A 303 -4.85 -1.93 7.92
C HIS A 303 -4.07 -3.22 8.19
N GLY A 304 -3.20 -3.22 9.19
CA GLY A 304 -2.40 -4.38 9.55
C GLY A 304 -1.44 -4.13 10.72
N PRO A 305 -0.97 -5.20 11.37
CA PRO A 305 -0.07 -5.11 12.53
C PRO A 305 1.31 -4.52 12.21
N ASP A 306 1.63 -4.39 10.93
CA ASP A 306 2.85 -3.80 10.40
C ASP A 306 2.73 -2.29 10.13
N SER A 307 1.53 -1.70 10.26
CA SER A 307 1.28 -0.27 10.02
C SER A 307 1.92 0.61 11.08
N GLN A 308 2.28 1.85 10.71
CA GLN A 308 2.85 2.81 11.65
C GLN A 308 2.16 4.18 11.56
N VAL A 309 1.69 4.68 12.70
CA VAL A 309 1.05 6.00 12.78
C VAL A 309 1.83 6.92 13.71
N VAL A 310 1.91 8.19 13.33
CA VAL A 310 2.66 9.23 14.04
C VAL A 310 1.77 10.46 14.19
N LEU A 311 1.72 11.01 15.40
CA LEU A 311 1.11 12.31 15.66
C LEU A 311 2.23 13.31 15.98
N VAL A 312 2.20 14.45 15.31
CA VAL A 312 3.06 15.61 15.57
C VAL A 312 2.19 16.74 16.09
N ILE A 313 2.43 17.15 17.33
CA ILE A 313 1.78 18.32 17.90
C ILE A 313 2.54 19.58 17.53
N ALA A 314 1.85 20.53 16.90
CA ALA A 314 2.38 21.82 16.49
C ALA A 314 1.88 22.93 17.41
N GLY A 315 2.81 23.50 18.19
CA GLY A 315 2.53 24.61 19.10
C GLY A 315 1.91 24.18 20.43
N ASP A 316 1.34 25.15 21.14
CA ASP A 316 0.79 24.97 22.49
C ASP A 316 -0.74 24.85 22.47
N GLY A 317 -1.30 24.29 23.55
CA GLY A 317 -2.75 24.26 23.76
C GLY A 317 -3.47 23.10 23.08
N VAL A 318 -2.75 22.10 22.58
CA VAL A 318 -3.37 20.83 22.16
C VAL A 318 -3.64 19.95 23.36
N ASP A 319 -4.88 19.49 23.47
CA ASP A 319 -5.31 18.55 24.50
C ASP A 319 -4.97 17.11 24.09
N LEU A 320 -3.75 16.70 24.46
CA LEU A 320 -3.25 15.35 24.20
C LEU A 320 -4.00 14.27 24.97
N ASP A 321 -4.45 14.57 26.19
CA ASP A 321 -5.14 13.61 27.04
C ASP A 321 -6.48 13.23 26.40
N THR A 322 -7.20 14.21 25.83
CA THR A 322 -8.43 13.95 25.07
C THR A 322 -8.16 13.15 23.79
N ILE A 323 -7.07 13.42 23.08
CA ILE A 323 -6.70 12.63 21.88
C ILE A 323 -6.42 11.17 22.28
N GLU A 324 -5.63 10.91 23.32
CA GLU A 324 -5.31 9.56 23.79
C GLU A 324 -6.56 8.82 24.29
N ALA A 325 -7.47 9.53 24.97
CA ALA A 325 -8.75 8.98 25.42
C ALA A 325 -9.64 8.58 24.23
N GLU A 326 -9.72 9.41 23.19
CA GLU A 326 -10.49 9.11 21.98
C GLU A 326 -9.86 7.99 21.16
N VAL A 327 -8.53 7.92 21.04
CA VAL A 327 -7.83 6.78 20.43
C VAL A 327 -8.20 5.48 21.14
N SER A 328 -8.14 5.46 22.48
CA SER A 328 -8.48 4.28 23.27
C SER A 328 -9.95 3.88 23.12
N LYS A 329 -10.86 4.86 23.21
CA LYS A 329 -12.31 4.65 23.11
C LYS A 329 -12.72 4.13 21.73
N GLN A 330 -12.25 4.78 20.67
CA GLN A 330 -12.59 4.40 19.30
C GLN A 330 -11.96 3.06 18.93
N CYS A 331 -10.70 2.80 19.32
CA CYS A 331 -10.03 1.52 19.09
C CYS A 331 -10.82 0.34 19.68
N ASN A 332 -11.32 0.48 20.91
CA ASN A 332 -12.11 -0.56 21.58
C ASN A 332 -13.47 -0.82 20.92
N ALA A 333 -14.00 0.14 20.17
CA ALA A 333 -15.26 0.00 19.44
C ALA A 333 -15.08 -0.61 18.03
N LEU A 334 -13.85 -0.66 17.51
CA LEU A 334 -13.59 -1.17 16.15
C LEU A 334 -13.63 -2.70 16.10
N PRO A 335 -14.26 -3.32 15.09
CA PRO A 335 -14.20 -4.77 14.87
C PRO A 335 -12.76 -5.30 14.74
N ARG A 336 -11.87 -4.46 14.19
CA ARG A 336 -10.43 -4.72 14.02
C ARG A 336 -9.58 -4.14 15.16
N GLY A 337 -10.18 -3.70 16.26
CA GLY A 337 -9.49 -3.13 17.43
C GLY A 337 -8.42 -4.05 18.01
N HIS A 338 -8.62 -5.37 17.96
CA HIS A 338 -7.63 -6.36 18.41
C HIS A 338 -6.32 -6.38 17.58
N ILE A 339 -6.35 -5.91 16.32
CA ILE A 339 -5.15 -5.73 15.49
C ILE A 339 -4.39 -4.49 15.95
N ILE A 340 -5.13 -3.42 16.29
CA ILE A 340 -4.60 -2.13 16.74
C ILE A 340 -4.09 -2.19 18.19
N LEU A 341 -4.69 -2.99 19.08
CA LEU A 341 -4.26 -3.10 20.48
C LEU A 341 -2.87 -3.73 20.64
N LYS A 342 -2.40 -4.52 19.65
CA LYS A 342 -0.99 -4.96 19.58
C LYS A 342 -0.01 -3.81 19.27
N PHE A 343 -0.52 -2.67 18.81
CA PHE A 343 0.24 -1.51 18.34
C PHE A 343 0.31 -0.38 19.38
N VAL A 344 -0.79 -0.07 20.07
CA VAL A 344 -0.86 1.04 21.05
C VAL A 344 -0.29 0.66 22.43
N CYS A 345 -0.24 -0.63 22.75
CA CYS A 345 0.23 -1.14 24.04
C CYS A 345 1.34 -2.20 23.84
N PRO A 346 2.63 -1.83 23.84
CA PRO A 346 3.72 -2.81 23.93
C PRO A 346 3.82 -3.45 25.32
#